data_AF-A0A932ZUY0-F1
#
_entry.id   AF-A0A932ZUY0-F1
#
_cell.length_a   1.000
_cell.length_b   1.000
_cell.length_c   1.000
_cell.angle_alpha   90.00
_cell.angle_beta   90.00
_cell.angle_gamma   90.00
#
_symmetry.space_group_name_H-M   'P 1'
#
loop_
_entity.id
_entity.type
_entity.pdbx_description
1 polymer ?
#
loop_
_entity_poly.entity_id
_entity_poly.type
_entity_poly.pdbx_seq_one_letter_code
_entity_poly.pdbx_strand_id
1 'polypeptide(L)' 'MAKAEGAKPSIKIIAENRKARAEFFIEESYEAGLVLTGTEVKSLREGRANLKEAFG' A
#
# COMPACT_ATOMS: atom_id res chain seq x y z
N MET A 1 -2.75 -37.02 -8.11
CA MET A 1 -3.55 -36.05 -8.90
C MET A 1 -3.69 -34.80 -8.02
N ALA A 2 -2.82 -33.80 -8.24
CA ALA A 2 -3.13 -32.54 -8.96
C ALA A 2 -3.74 -31.50 -8.00
N LYS A 3 -3.20 -30.31 -7.72
CA LYS A 3 -2.00 -29.56 -8.15
C LYS A 3 -1.63 -28.64 -6.96
N ALA A 4 -0.35 -28.47 -6.64
CA ALA A 4 0.13 -27.31 -5.90
C ALA A 4 0.52 -26.24 -6.94
N GLU A 5 -0.41 -25.35 -7.27
CA GLU A 5 -0.10 -24.17 -8.06
C GLU A 5 0.66 -23.18 -7.17
N GLY A 6 1.87 -22.82 -7.59
CA GLY A 6 2.79 -21.94 -6.86
C GLY A 6 2.13 -20.66 -6.39
N ALA A 7 2.31 -20.35 -5.11
CA ALA A 7 1.84 -19.14 -4.49
C ALA A 7 2.47 -17.93 -5.19
N LYS A 8 1.71 -17.29 -6.08
CA LYS A 8 2.06 -15.97 -6.61
C LYS A 8 2.15 -15.02 -5.42
N PRO A 9 3.17 -14.16 -5.31
CA PRO A 9 3.22 -13.15 -4.27
C PRO A 9 2.01 -12.22 -4.46
N SER A 10 1.01 -12.36 -3.60
CA SER A 10 -0.16 -11.48 -3.60
C SER A 10 0.24 -10.19 -2.90
N ILE A 11 0.34 -9.10 -3.67
CA ILE A 11 0.51 -7.76 -3.10
C ILE A 11 -0.79 -7.42 -2.37
N LYS A 12 -0.74 -7.38 -1.04
CA LYS A 12 -1.84 -6.90 -0.21
C LYS A 12 -1.74 -5.38 -0.09
N ILE A 13 -2.74 -4.67 -0.58
CA ILE A 13 -2.85 -3.22 -0.36
C ILE A 13 -3.10 -2.98 1.13
N ILE A 14 -2.14 -2.32 1.79
CA ILE A 14 -2.20 -2.03 3.23
C ILE A 14 -2.96 -0.74 3.50
N ALA A 15 -2.73 0.29 2.68
CA ALA A 15 -3.30 1.60 2.84
C ALA A 15 -3.53 2.23 1.46
N GLU A 16 -4.58 3.06 1.36
CA GLU A 16 -4.92 3.77 0.14
C GLU A 16 -5.54 5.13 0.53
N ASN A 17 -5.09 6.21 -0.12
CA ASN A 17 -5.68 7.53 0.10
C ASN A 17 -6.95 7.71 -0.74
N ARG A 18 -8.08 7.24 -0.22
CA ARG A 18 -9.39 7.37 -0.88
C ARG A 18 -9.81 8.83 -1.08
N LYS A 19 -9.39 9.73 -0.19
CA LYS A 19 -9.68 11.16 -0.28
C LYS A 19 -9.02 11.76 -1.53
N ALA A 20 -7.75 11.43 -1.76
CA ALA A 20 -7.03 11.89 -2.95
C ALA A 20 -7.71 11.44 -4.26
N ARG A 21 -8.23 10.22 -4.30
CA ARG A 21 -8.97 9.70 -5.48
C ARG A 21 -10.34 10.36 -5.70
N ALA A 22 -10.91 11.00 -4.68
CA ALA A 22 -12.20 11.68 -4.78
C ALA A 22 -12.06 13.18 -5.06
N GLU A 23 -11.00 13.81 -4.55
CA GLU A 23 -10.81 15.27 -4.62
C GLU A 23 -9.91 15.72 -5.77
N PHE A 24 -9.07 14.83 -6.31
CA PHE A 24 -8.11 15.16 -7.35
C PHE A 24 -8.26 14.28 -8.58
N PHE A 25 -7.90 14.83 -9.73
CA PHE A 25 -7.67 14.07 -10.95
C PHE A 25 -6.20 13.62 -10.98
N ILE A 26 -5.99 12.30 -11.04
CA ILE A 26 -4.64 11.71 -11.09
C ILE A 26 -4.24 11.57 -12.56
N GLU A 27 -3.27 12.35 -13.01
CA GLU A 27 -2.77 12.31 -14.39
C GLU A 27 -1.78 11.15 -14.60
N GLU A 28 -0.85 10.96 -13.67
CA GLU A 28 0.18 9.92 -13.73
C GLU A 28 0.37 9.24 -12.36
N SER A 29 0.71 7.96 -12.37
CA SER A 29 1.00 7.17 -11.18
C SER A 29 2.45 6.71 -11.19
N TYR A 30 3.15 6.95 -10.08
CA TYR A 30 4.54 6.58 -9.91
C TYR A 30 4.69 5.49 -8.85
N GLU A 31 5.66 4.60 -9.04
CA GLU A 31 6.07 3.61 -8.03
C GLU A 31 7.27 4.16 -7.25
N ALA A 32 7.15 4.16 -5.92
CA ALA A 32 8.19 4.64 -5.01
C ALA A 32 8.43 3.63 -3.88
N GLY A 33 9.67 3.57 -3.41
CA GLY A 33 10.07 2.79 -2.25
C GLY A 33 10.41 3.68 -1.06
N LEU A 34 9.93 3.31 0.13
CA LEU A 34 10.28 3.96 1.39
C LEU A 34 11.04 2.96 2.27
N VAL A 35 12.16 3.39 2.85
CA VAL A 35 12.89 2.58 3.82
C VAL A 35 12.22 2.75 5.19
N LEU A 36 11.74 1.65 5.75
CA LEU A 36 11.05 1.61 7.04
C LEU A 36 11.83 0.83 8.07
N THR A 37 11.61 1.17 9.33
CA THR A 37 12.11 0.46 10.50
C THR A 37 11.09 -0.56 11.01
N GLY A 38 11.53 -1.54 11.82
CA GLY A 38 10.71 -2.70 12.17
C GLY A 38 9.38 -2.37 12.87
N THR A 39 9.32 -1.30 13.65
CA THR A 39 8.09 -0.83 14.32
C THR A 39 7.09 -0.25 13.32
N GLU A 40 7.56 0.49 12.31
CA GLU A 40 6.71 1.06 11.26
C GLU A 40 6.11 -0.05 10.39
N VAL A 41 6.91 -1.06 10.03
CA VAL A 41 6.44 -2.24 9.29
C VAL A 41 5.34 -2.96 10.06
N LYS A 42 5.47 -3.10 11.40
CA LYS A 42 4.47 -3.74 12.24
C LYS A 42 3.15 -2.95 12.25
N SER A 43 3.22 -1.63 12.48
CA SER A 43 2.03 -0.75 12.48
C SER A 43 1.28 -0.75 11.15
N LEU A 44 2.00 -0.75 10.03
CA LEU A 44 1.38 -0.85 8.70
C LEU A 44 0.70 -2.20 8.51
N ARG A 45 1.32 -3.32 8.91
CA ARG A 45 0.68 -4.65 8.82
C ARG A 45 -0.58 -4.77 9.67
N GLU A 46 -0.66 -4.03 10.77
CA GLU A 46 -1.86 -3.89 11.62
C GLU A 46 -2.93 -2.94 11.02
N GLY A 47 -2.68 -2.36 9.84
CA GLY A 47 -3.61 -1.46 9.16
C GLY A 47 -3.65 -0.04 9.72
N ARG A 48 -2.67 0.33 10.56
CA ARG A 48 -2.59 1.65 11.20
C ARG A 48 -1.80 2.63 10.33
N ALA A 49 -2.39 3.04 9.22
CA ALA A 49 -1.80 4.02 8.30
C ALA A 49 -2.77 5.19 8.06
N ASN A 50 -2.26 6.42 8.04
CA ASN A 50 -3.01 7.60 7.65
C ASN A 50 -2.29 8.32 6.51
N LEU A 51 -2.97 8.48 5.38
CA LEU A 51 -2.47 9.17 4.19
C LEU A 51 -3.25 10.46 3.88
N LYS A 52 -4.24 10.84 4.70
CA LYS A 52 -5.20 11.93 4.39
C LYS A 52 -4.58 13.33 4.33
N GLU A 53 -3.46 13.52 5.00
CA GLU A 53 -2.74 14.81 5.11
C GLU A 53 -1.31 14.71 4.54
N ALA A 54 -1.02 13.64 3.80
CA ALA A 54 0.26 13.50 3.12
C ALA A 54 0.34 14.49 1.96
N PHE A 55 1.41 15.27 1.92
CA PHE A 55 1.80 16.16 0.82
C PHE A 55 3.20 15.79 0.34
N GLY A 56 3.51 16.15 -0.90
CA GLY A 56 4.80 15.88 -1.56
C GLY A 56 5.31 17.12 -2.27
#